data_AF-A0AAV0K0F3-F1
#
_entry.id   AF-A0AAV0K0F3-F1
#
_cell.length_a   1.000
_cell.length_b   1.000
_cell.length_c   1.000
_cell.angle_alpha   90.00
_cell.angle_beta   90.00
_cell.angle_gamma   90.00
#
_symmetry.space_group_name_H-M   'P 1'
#
loop_
_entity.id
_entity.type
_entity.pdbx_description
1 polymer ?
#
loop_
_entity_poly.entity_id
_entity_poly.type
_entity_poly.pdbx_seq_one_letter_code
_entity_poly.pdbx_strand_id
1 'polypeptide(L)'
;VISKVQEANWELYTKQKAAEAVLYQKEKEAEAQMAASKAAFFARQQAAEAELYSKRDYLMIDGGMFQAMARINAEAVRGMQPKLSIWTTDDGMGGGGGGGDGVSENGGGGGGSGGGMKEIAGVYKMLPPLLQTVEDQTGMRPPAWLATLPTGK
;
A
#
# COMPACT_ATOMS: atom_id res chain seq x y z
N VAL A 1 59.37 -7.57 -62.97
CA VAL A 1 59.12 -8.04 -61.59
C VAL A 1 58.04 -7.22 -60.89
N ILE A 2 58.07 -5.88 -60.99
CA ILE A 2 57.12 -4.98 -60.30
C ILE A 2 55.65 -5.16 -60.75
N SER A 3 55.34 -5.39 -62.04
CA SER A 3 53.94 -5.55 -62.48
C SER A 3 53.27 -6.85 -62.00
N LYS A 4 54.01 -7.96 -61.98
CA LYS A 4 53.50 -9.25 -61.49
C LYS A 4 53.14 -9.22 -60.01
N VAL A 5 53.85 -8.40 -59.21
CA VAL A 5 53.56 -8.19 -57.79
C VAL A 5 52.31 -7.34 -57.60
N GLN A 6 52.11 -6.30 -58.43
CA GLN A 6 50.85 -5.55 -58.44
C GLN A 6 49.66 -6.42 -58.84
N GLU A 7 49.86 -7.33 -59.80
CA GLU A 7 48.83 -8.29 -60.23
C GLU A 7 48.42 -9.24 -59.09
N ALA A 8 49.39 -9.87 -58.44
CA ALA A 8 49.12 -10.74 -57.31
C ALA A 8 48.43 -10.00 -56.14
N ASN A 9 48.78 -8.74 -55.88
CA ASN A 9 48.19 -7.95 -54.82
C ASN A 9 46.73 -7.57 -55.10
N TRP A 10 46.35 -7.24 -56.34
CA TRP A 10 44.94 -6.96 -56.65
C TRP A 10 44.09 -8.24 -56.54
N GLU A 11 44.62 -9.38 -56.96
CA GLU A 11 43.90 -10.66 -56.86
C GLU A 11 43.64 -11.04 -55.41
N LEU A 12 44.62 -10.83 -54.52
CA LEU A 12 44.44 -11.06 -53.10
C LEU A 12 43.40 -10.11 -52.51
N TYR A 13 43.46 -8.82 -52.86
CA TYR A 13 42.50 -7.83 -52.35
C TYR A 13 41.07 -8.14 -52.79
N THR A 14 40.87 -8.54 -54.04
CA THR A 14 39.54 -8.89 -54.57
C THR A 14 38.99 -10.16 -53.93
N LYS A 15 39.82 -11.21 -53.79
CA LYS A 15 39.44 -12.44 -53.07
C LYS A 15 39.11 -12.15 -51.61
N GLN A 16 39.88 -11.30 -50.95
CA GLN A 16 39.62 -10.89 -49.57
C GLN A 16 38.30 -10.13 -49.44
N LYS A 17 38.03 -9.17 -50.33
CA LYS A 17 36.76 -8.42 -50.33
C LYS A 17 35.55 -9.30 -50.62
N ALA A 18 35.69 -10.29 -51.51
CA ALA A 18 34.63 -11.27 -51.77
C ALA A 18 34.38 -12.15 -50.54
N ALA A 19 35.43 -12.61 -49.86
CA ALA A 19 35.31 -13.39 -48.64
C ALA A 19 34.68 -12.60 -47.48
N GLU A 20 35.06 -11.33 -47.32
CA GLU A 20 34.46 -10.41 -46.34
C GLU A 20 32.97 -10.17 -46.61
N ALA A 21 32.58 -10.00 -47.87
CA ALA A 21 31.18 -9.82 -48.25
C ALA A 21 30.33 -11.06 -47.91
N VAL A 22 30.86 -12.27 -48.18
CA VAL A 22 30.19 -13.53 -47.85
C VAL A 22 30.07 -13.72 -46.33
N LEU A 23 31.12 -13.39 -45.58
CA LEU A 23 31.08 -13.43 -44.12
C LEU A 23 30.02 -12.47 -43.55
N TYR A 24 30.00 -11.23 -44.03
CA TYR A 24 29.02 -10.23 -43.60
C TYR A 24 27.58 -10.69 -43.88
N GLN A 25 27.34 -11.27 -45.05
CA GLN A 25 26.03 -11.80 -45.39
C GLN A 25 25.61 -12.93 -44.43
N LYS A 26 26.50 -13.89 -44.17
CA LYS A 26 26.22 -15.00 -43.26
C LYS A 26 26.00 -14.54 -41.81
N GLU A 27 26.75 -13.54 -41.37
CA GLU A 27 26.57 -12.96 -40.04
C GLU A 27 25.19 -12.29 -39.91
N LYS A 28 24.75 -11.55 -40.94
CA LYS A 28 23.42 -10.94 -40.96
C LYS A 28 22.30 -11.96 -41.02
N GLU A 29 22.46 -13.05 -41.78
CA GLU A 29 21.51 -14.15 -41.80
C GLU A 29 21.41 -14.86 -40.45
N ALA A 30 22.54 -15.11 -39.79
CA ALA A 30 22.59 -15.70 -38.45
C ALA A 30 21.95 -14.78 -37.38
N GLU A 31 22.22 -13.47 -37.45
CA GLU A 31 21.61 -12.48 -36.57
C GLU A 31 20.08 -12.45 -36.74
N ALA A 32 19.60 -12.47 -37.99
CA ALA A 32 18.17 -12.54 -38.29
C ALA A 32 17.54 -13.83 -37.75
N GLN A 33 18.21 -14.98 -37.90
CA GLN A 33 17.74 -16.26 -37.38
C GLN A 33 17.71 -16.29 -35.85
N MET A 34 18.71 -15.71 -35.18
CA MET A 34 18.71 -15.55 -33.74
C MET A 34 17.57 -14.65 -33.26
N ALA A 35 17.34 -13.52 -33.94
CA ALA A 35 16.25 -12.61 -33.60
C ALA A 35 14.89 -13.29 -33.75
N ALA A 36 14.67 -14.03 -34.85
CA ALA A 36 13.45 -14.80 -35.07
C ALA A 36 13.25 -15.90 -34.01
N SER A 37 14.32 -16.63 -33.67
CA SER A 37 14.28 -17.68 -32.65
C SER A 37 13.97 -17.11 -31.26
N LYS A 38 14.58 -15.97 -30.93
CA LYS A 38 14.35 -15.26 -29.67
C LYS A 38 12.90 -14.75 -29.58
N ALA A 39 12.36 -14.19 -30.67
CA ALA A 39 10.97 -13.76 -30.73
C ALA A 39 10.00 -14.94 -30.55
N ALA A 40 10.25 -16.07 -31.23
CA ALA A 40 9.44 -17.28 -31.08
C ALA A 40 9.49 -17.85 -29.65
N PHE A 41 10.66 -17.82 -29.01
CA PHE A 41 10.82 -18.24 -27.62
C PHE A 41 10.01 -17.36 -26.66
N PHE A 42 10.10 -16.03 -26.80
CA PHE A 42 9.32 -15.11 -25.96
C PHE A 42 7.80 -15.28 -26.16
N ALA A 43 7.35 -15.47 -27.41
CA ALA A 43 5.93 -15.72 -27.68
C ALA A 43 5.45 -17.01 -26.98
N ARG A 44 6.25 -18.08 -27.03
CA ARG A 44 5.94 -19.35 -26.36
C ARG A 44 5.97 -19.21 -24.84
N GLN A 45 6.91 -18.44 -24.30
CA GLN A 45 6.98 -18.15 -22.86
C GLN A 45 5.75 -17.40 -22.39
N GLN A 46 5.35 -16.33 -23.08
CA GLN A 46 4.14 -15.57 -22.72
C GLN A 46 2.87 -16.44 -22.79
N ALA A 47 2.74 -17.30 -23.81
CA ALA A 47 1.61 -18.21 -23.91
C ALA A 47 1.59 -19.22 -22.74
N ALA A 48 2.74 -19.80 -22.40
CA ALA A 48 2.86 -20.74 -21.28
C ALA A 48 2.56 -20.06 -19.92
N GLU A 49 3.04 -18.83 -19.72
CA GLU A 49 2.74 -18.04 -18.53
C GLU A 49 1.24 -17.73 -18.43
N ALA A 50 0.61 -17.28 -19.51
CA ALA A 50 -0.82 -16.99 -19.54
C ALA A 50 -1.67 -18.23 -19.17
N GLU A 51 -1.33 -19.40 -19.71
CA GLU A 51 -1.98 -20.66 -19.33
C GLU A 51 -1.76 -21.01 -17.86
N LEU A 52 -0.54 -20.83 -17.35
CA LEU A 52 -0.22 -21.10 -15.95
C LEU A 52 -1.02 -20.19 -15.00
N TYR A 53 -1.10 -18.90 -15.31
CA TYR A 53 -1.89 -17.94 -14.52
C TYR A 53 -3.37 -18.33 -14.50
N SER A 54 -3.95 -18.64 -15.66
CA SER A 54 -5.34 -19.08 -15.75
C SER A 54 -5.61 -20.34 -14.93
N LYS A 55 -4.74 -21.34 -15.03
CA LYS A 55 -4.87 -22.59 -14.24
C LYS A 55 -4.73 -22.36 -12.74
N ARG A 56 -3.75 -21.55 -12.33
CA ARG A 56 -3.54 -21.20 -10.92
C ARG A 56 -4.77 -20.50 -10.35
N ASP A 57 -5.28 -19.49 -11.06
CA ASP A 57 -6.43 -18.71 -10.60
C ASP A 57 -7.69 -19.59 -10.54
N TYR A 58 -7.89 -20.46 -11.52
CA TYR A 58 -8.98 -21.45 -11.49
C TYR A 58 -8.88 -22.36 -10.27
N LEU A 59 -7.71 -22.95 -10.00
CA LEU A 59 -7.49 -23.80 -8.81
C LEU A 59 -7.68 -23.03 -7.50
N MET A 60 -7.30 -21.75 -7.45
CA MET A 60 -7.48 -20.92 -6.26
C MET A 60 -8.97 -20.62 -6.00
N ILE A 61 -9.74 -20.37 -7.07
CA ILE A 61 -11.19 -20.14 -7.00
C ILE A 61 -11.91 -21.44 -6.62
N ASP A 62 -11.65 -22.53 -7.35
CA ASP A 62 -12.29 -23.84 -7.15
C ASP A 62 -11.94 -24.44 -5.78
N GLY A 63 -10.68 -24.32 -5.36
CA GLY A 63 -10.22 -24.72 -4.04
C GLY A 63 -10.77 -23.87 -2.90
N GLY A 64 -11.62 -22.86 -3.17
CA GLY A 64 -12.31 -22.07 -2.17
C GLY A 64 -11.39 -21.19 -1.32
N MET A 65 -10.15 -20.93 -1.77
CA MET A 65 -9.15 -20.19 -1.01
C MET A 65 -9.64 -18.79 -0.61
N PHE A 66 -10.39 -18.11 -1.47
CA PHE A 66 -10.98 -16.80 -1.16
C PHE A 66 -12.02 -16.87 -0.04
N GLN A 67 -12.85 -17.91 -0.05
CA GLN A 67 -13.84 -18.14 1.01
C GLN A 67 -13.15 -18.53 2.33
N ALA A 68 -12.09 -19.35 2.25
CA ALA A 68 -11.26 -19.71 3.39
C ALA A 68 -10.59 -18.47 4.01
N MET A 69 -10.00 -17.60 3.19
CA MET A 69 -9.38 -16.36 3.65
C MET A 69 -10.40 -15.42 4.29
N ALA A 70 -11.58 -15.26 3.68
CA ALA A 70 -12.65 -14.45 4.25
C ALA A 70 -13.12 -15.00 5.60
N ARG A 71 -13.24 -16.33 5.74
CA ARG A 71 -13.59 -16.98 7.00
C ARG A 71 -12.54 -16.74 8.08
N ILE A 72 -11.26 -16.94 7.77
CA ILE A 72 -10.15 -16.67 8.70
C ILE A 72 -10.16 -15.21 9.15
N ASN A 73 -10.36 -14.27 8.23
CA ASN A 73 -10.44 -12.85 8.56
C ASN A 73 -11.66 -12.53 9.43
N ALA A 74 -12.81 -13.12 9.13
CA ALA A 74 -14.02 -12.95 9.95
C ALA A 74 -13.85 -13.55 11.35
N GLU A 75 -13.19 -14.71 11.47
CA GLU A 75 -12.83 -15.32 12.76
C GLU A 75 -11.85 -14.46 13.55
N ALA A 76 -10.83 -13.91 12.90
CA ALA A 76 -9.90 -12.99 13.52
C ALA A 76 -10.63 -11.76 14.06
N VAL A 77 -11.48 -11.12 13.24
CA VAL A 77 -12.26 -9.94 13.65
C VAL A 77 -13.27 -10.26 14.76
N ARG A 78 -13.91 -11.43 14.73
CA ARG A 78 -14.82 -11.89 15.79
C ARG A 78 -14.08 -12.21 17.09
N GLY A 79 -12.84 -12.66 17.01
CA GLY A 79 -11.97 -12.90 18.15
C GLY A 79 -11.44 -11.61 18.79
N MET A 80 -11.44 -10.49 18.05
CA MET A 80 -11.20 -9.18 18.64
C MET A 80 -12.41 -8.84 19.52
N GLN A 81 -12.18 -8.68 20.82
CA GLN A 81 -13.16 -8.12 21.74
C GLN A 81 -12.88 -6.62 21.90
N PRO A 82 -13.34 -5.74 20.97
CA PRO A 82 -13.13 -4.31 21.16
C PRO A 82 -13.97 -3.86 22.36
N LYS A 83 -13.31 -3.41 23.42
CA LYS A 83 -13.98 -2.63 24.47
C LYS A 83 -14.31 -1.27 23.86
N LEU A 84 -15.56 -1.11 23.42
CA LEU A 84 -16.08 0.13 22.85
C LEU A 84 -16.51 1.07 23.97
N SER A 85 -15.85 2.22 24.09
CA SER A 85 -16.32 3.31 24.94
C SER A 85 -17.30 4.17 24.14
N ILE A 86 -18.60 4.03 24.42
CA ILE A 86 -19.63 4.88 23.82
C ILE A 86 -19.60 6.23 24.53
N TRP A 87 -19.30 7.29 23.79
CA TRP A 87 -19.48 8.66 24.25
C TRP A 87 -20.90 9.12 23.91
N THR A 88 -21.68 9.43 24.93
CA THR A 88 -22.73 10.45 24.81
C THR A 88 -22.13 11.76 25.32
N THR A 89 -21.83 12.69 24.42
CA THR A 89 -21.91 14.11 24.76
C THR A 89 -23.38 14.39 24.99
N ASP A 90 -23.74 14.68 26.23
CA ASP A 90 -24.81 15.65 26.41
C ASP A 90 -24.14 17.02 26.29
N ASP A 91 -24.20 17.63 25.11
CA ASP A 91 -24.05 19.06 24.93
C ASP A 91 -24.63 19.41 23.53
N GLY A 92 -25.96 19.55 23.46
CA GLY A 92 -26.56 20.50 22.51
C GLY A 92 -27.51 20.03 21.40
N MET A 93 -28.09 18.81 21.42
CA MET A 93 -29.20 18.48 20.52
C MET A 93 -30.42 18.02 21.32
N GLY A 94 -31.44 18.89 21.36
CA GLY A 94 -32.61 18.80 22.23
C GLY A 94 -33.40 17.49 22.13
N GLY A 95 -33.89 17.05 23.29
CA GLY A 95 -34.72 15.85 23.40
C GLY A 95 -35.23 15.59 24.81
N GLY A 96 -36.03 16.54 25.34
CA GLY A 96 -37.12 16.38 26.32
C GLY A 96 -37.04 15.36 27.46
N GLY A 97 -37.16 15.88 28.70
CA GLY A 97 -37.98 15.22 29.72
C GLY A 97 -37.51 15.30 31.17
N GLY A 98 -37.99 16.32 31.90
CA GLY A 98 -38.51 16.13 33.27
C GLY A 98 -37.60 16.45 34.46
N GLY A 99 -37.90 17.59 35.11
CA GLY A 99 -37.52 17.93 36.49
C GLY A 99 -36.28 18.83 36.56
N GLY A 100 -36.32 20.06 37.04
CA GLY A 100 -37.24 20.70 37.96
C GLY A 100 -36.39 21.48 38.96
N ASP A 101 -36.54 22.80 38.92
CA ASP A 101 -36.06 23.81 39.87
C ASP A 101 -34.58 24.27 39.78
N GLY A 102 -34.42 25.58 39.57
CA GLY A 102 -33.14 26.24 39.33
C GLY A 102 -33.31 27.53 38.55
N VAL A 103 -33.87 28.54 39.22
CA VAL A 103 -33.98 29.95 38.80
C VAL A 103 -32.77 30.42 37.97
N SER A 104 -33.02 31.00 36.79
CA SER A 104 -32.06 31.89 36.13
C SER A 104 -32.78 33.15 35.67
N GLU A 105 -32.76 34.14 36.57
CA GLU A 105 -33.05 35.53 36.25
C GLU A 105 -31.91 36.12 35.41
N ASN A 106 -32.31 36.69 34.26
CA ASN A 106 -31.78 37.88 33.60
C ASN A 106 -30.34 38.34 33.95
N GLY A 107 -29.45 38.38 32.94
CA GLY A 107 -28.21 39.15 33.04
C GLY A 107 -27.37 39.07 31.79
N GLY A 108 -27.49 40.07 30.93
CA GLY A 108 -26.83 40.12 29.63
C GLY A 108 -25.31 40.33 29.64
N GLY A 109 -24.77 40.35 28.41
CA GLY A 109 -23.61 41.15 28.05
C GLY A 109 -22.30 40.39 27.83
N GLY A 110 -21.63 40.75 26.73
CA GLY A 110 -20.17 40.77 26.67
C GLY A 110 -19.52 39.55 26.02
N GLY A 111 -18.99 39.76 24.82
CA GLY A 111 -18.17 38.78 24.12
C GLY A 111 -16.80 38.52 24.75
N GLY A 112 -16.08 37.57 24.16
CA GLY A 112 -14.64 37.38 24.33
C GLY A 112 -14.23 36.02 24.90
N SER A 113 -13.53 35.23 24.08
CA SER A 113 -12.62 34.14 24.48
C SER A 113 -13.16 33.05 25.41
N GLY A 114 -14.03 32.17 24.91
CA GLY A 114 -14.45 30.95 25.63
C GLY A 114 -14.53 29.66 24.80
N GLY A 115 -14.29 29.72 23.49
CA GLY A 115 -14.44 28.56 22.58
C GLY A 115 -13.30 27.55 22.68
N GLY A 116 -12.04 28.01 22.55
CA GLY A 116 -10.88 27.12 22.57
C GLY A 116 -10.66 26.38 23.90
N MET A 117 -11.02 27.00 25.04
CA MET A 117 -10.92 26.33 26.34
C MET A 117 -12.00 25.26 26.55
N LYS A 118 -13.17 25.38 25.90
CA LYS A 118 -14.21 24.32 25.90
C LYS A 118 -13.77 23.11 25.10
N GLU A 119 -13.08 23.31 23.97
CA GLU A 119 -12.51 22.24 23.15
C GLU A 119 -11.35 21.53 23.86
N ILE A 120 -10.41 22.29 24.45
CA ILE A 120 -9.28 21.73 25.20
C ILE A 120 -9.76 21.03 26.49
N ALA A 121 -10.79 21.55 27.17
CA ALA A 121 -11.44 20.88 28.29
C ALA A 121 -12.16 19.59 27.86
N GLY A 122 -12.70 19.55 26.63
CA GLY A 122 -13.21 18.33 26.00
C GLY A 122 -12.10 17.29 25.83
N VAL A 123 -10.96 17.66 25.24
CA VAL A 123 -9.78 16.78 25.09
C VAL A 123 -9.28 16.29 26.45
N TYR A 124 -9.22 17.16 27.46
CA TYR A 124 -8.78 16.80 28.81
C TYR A 124 -9.74 15.83 29.51
N LYS A 125 -11.04 15.93 29.27
CA LYS A 125 -12.04 14.96 29.75
C LYS A 125 -12.02 13.64 28.98
N MET A 126 -11.47 13.63 27.76
CA MET A 126 -11.32 12.43 26.93
C MET A 126 -10.04 11.63 27.25
N LEU A 127 -9.04 12.25 27.85
CA LEU A 127 -7.78 11.59 28.20
C LEU A 127 -7.97 10.41 29.18
N PRO A 128 -8.68 10.51 30.32
CA PRO A 128 -8.73 9.41 31.29
C PRO A 128 -9.37 8.12 30.76
N PRO A 129 -10.53 8.16 30.06
CA PRO A 129 -11.12 6.97 29.47
C PRO A 129 -10.26 6.35 28.36
N LEU A 130 -9.61 7.17 27.53
CA LEU A 130 -8.72 6.69 26.46
C LEU A 130 -7.51 5.94 27.03
N LEU A 131 -6.88 6.50 28.07
CA LEU A 131 -5.73 5.89 28.74
C LEU A 131 -6.11 4.57 29.41
N GLN A 132 -7.28 4.50 30.04
CA GLN A 132 -7.78 3.26 30.62
C GLN A 132 -8.03 2.19 29.55
N THR A 133 -8.60 2.55 28.40
CA THR A 133 -8.79 1.58 27.31
C THR A 133 -7.49 1.10 26.68
N VAL A 134 -6.49 1.97 26.56
CA VAL A 134 -5.17 1.60 26.05
C VAL A 134 -4.45 0.69 27.04
N GLU A 135 -4.49 1.00 28.34
CA GLU A 135 -3.93 0.16 29.40
C GLU A 135 -4.61 -1.21 29.46
N ASP A 136 -5.94 -1.26 29.37
CA ASP A 136 -6.75 -2.49 29.38
C ASP A 136 -6.58 -3.35 28.11
N GLN A 137 -6.35 -2.75 26.94
CA GLN A 137 -6.26 -3.46 25.65
C GLN A 137 -4.82 -3.84 25.28
N THR A 138 -3.83 -3.11 25.78
CA THR A 138 -2.42 -3.32 25.40
C THR A 138 -1.50 -3.65 26.57
N GLY A 139 -1.97 -3.53 27.82
CA GLY A 139 -1.17 -3.73 29.03
C GLY A 139 -0.11 -2.64 29.26
N MET A 140 -0.07 -1.60 28.42
CA MET A 140 0.89 -0.51 28.54
C MET A 140 0.41 0.52 29.55
N ARG A 141 1.14 0.66 30.66
CA ARG A 141 0.88 1.69 31.66
C ARG A 141 1.24 3.07 31.07
N PRO A 142 0.40 4.10 31.30
CA PRO A 142 0.71 5.44 30.83
C PRO A 142 2.04 5.93 31.44
N PRO A 143 2.91 6.60 30.66
CA PRO A 143 4.21 7.06 31.13
C PRO A 143 4.08 8.11 32.25
N ALA A 144 5.01 8.09 33.22
CA ALA A 144 4.90 8.78 34.51
C ALA A 144 4.70 10.31 34.43
N TRP A 145 5.07 10.96 33.33
CA TRP A 145 4.86 12.40 33.11
C TRP A 145 3.39 12.79 32.97
N LEU A 146 2.50 11.83 32.68
CA LEU A 146 1.05 12.04 32.60
C LEU A 146 0.36 12.03 33.97
N ALA A 147 1.01 11.44 34.98
CA ALA A 147 0.52 11.37 36.36
C ALA A 147 0.82 12.65 37.17
N THR A 148 1.62 13.58 36.64
CA THR A 148 2.03 14.83 37.33
C THR A 148 1.25 16.06 36.87
N LEU A 149 0.08 15.90 36.25
CA LEU A 149 -0.75 17.05 35.89
C LEU A 149 -1.18 17.79 37.19
N PRO A 150 -1.00 19.12 37.27
CA PRO A 150 -1.43 19.88 38.44
C PRO A 150 -2.93 19.70 38.61
N THR A 151 -3.35 19.05 39.70
CA THR A 151 -4.74 19.04 40.12
C THR A 151 -5.08 20.45 40.55
N GLY A 152 -5.75 21.20 39.66
CA GLY A 152 -6.27 22.52 39.98
C GLY A 152 -7.44 22.43 40.96
N LYS A 153 -7.11 22.28 42.24
CA LYS A 153 -7.57 23.03 43.41
C LYS A 153 -6.99 22.40 44.69
#